data_AF-A0AAD4FCR6-F1
#
_entry.id   AF-A0AAD4FCR6-F1
#
_cell.length_a   1.000
_cell.length_b   1.000
_cell.length_c   1.000
_cell.angle_alpha   90.00
_cell.angle_beta   90.00
_cell.angle_gamma   90.00
#
_symmetry.space_group_name_H-M   'P 1'
#
loop_
_entity.id
_entity.type
_entity.pdbx_description
1 polymer ?
#
loop_
_entity_poly.entity_id
_entity_poly.type
_entity_poly.pdbx_seq_one_letter_code
_entity_poly.pdbx_strand_id
1 'polypeptide(L)'
;MTEPFLPSKSPQSSLSSKYRRYMQRYLRTIQSIDDDTGRILDDLDVEGLTENTIVIYTSDQGFFLGEHGWFDKRFMYEERLQMPFLVRWPKEIKAGSACNDIICNVDFAPTFLDAAGLRILSYMHKTSGCRA
;
A
#
# COMPACT_ATOMS: atom_id res chain seq x y z
N MET A 1 14.32 -35.16 -7.61
CA MET A 1 13.35 -35.62 -6.60
C MET A 1 11.97 -35.31 -7.15
N THR A 2 11.32 -36.34 -7.71
CA THR A 2 10.07 -36.23 -8.48
C THR A 2 8.89 -35.98 -7.55
N GLU A 3 8.18 -34.87 -7.75
CA GLU A 3 6.89 -34.61 -7.11
C GLU A 3 5.93 -35.79 -7.38
N PRO A 4 5.28 -36.36 -6.35
CA PRO A 4 4.37 -37.49 -6.54
C PRO A 4 3.15 -37.10 -7.37
N PHE A 5 2.75 -37.97 -8.30
CA PHE A 5 1.54 -37.82 -9.12
C PHE A 5 0.31 -37.83 -8.21
N LEU A 6 -0.24 -36.65 -7.91
CA LEU A 6 -1.50 -36.51 -7.19
C LEU A 6 -2.66 -36.88 -8.11
N PRO A 7 -3.65 -37.67 -7.63
CA PRO A 7 -4.82 -38.05 -8.43
C PRO A 7 -5.57 -36.81 -8.92
N SER A 8 -6.09 -36.85 -10.15
CA SER A 8 -6.77 -35.73 -10.80
C SER A 8 -8.00 -35.31 -10.01
N LYS A 9 -7.82 -34.28 -9.18
CA LYS A 9 -8.88 -33.56 -8.48
C LYS A 9 -9.92 -33.06 -9.49
N SER A 10 -11.20 -33.11 -9.11
CA SER A 10 -12.28 -32.49 -9.91
C SER A 10 -11.89 -31.04 -10.29
N PRO A 11 -12.26 -30.52 -11.46
CA PRO A 11 -11.80 -29.20 -11.93
C PRO A 11 -12.00 -28.08 -10.88
N GLN A 12 -13.12 -28.12 -10.16
CA GLN A 12 -13.45 -27.19 -9.08
C GLN A 12 -12.52 -27.31 -7.86
N SER A 13 -12.15 -28.52 -7.43
CA SER A 13 -11.22 -28.70 -6.30
C SER A 13 -9.77 -28.35 -6.67
N SER A 14 -9.43 -28.38 -7.96
CA SER A 14 -8.14 -27.89 -8.47
C SER A 14 -8.03 -26.35 -8.45
N LEU A 15 -9.11 -25.64 -8.82
CA LEU A 15 -9.15 -24.17 -8.85
C LEU A 15 -9.08 -23.57 -7.43
N SER A 16 -9.85 -24.12 -6.49
CA SER A 16 -9.79 -23.73 -5.07
C SER A 16 -8.38 -23.91 -4.48
N SER A 17 -7.70 -25.00 -4.84
CA SER A 17 -6.33 -25.26 -4.39
C SER A 17 -5.32 -24.23 -4.96
N LYS A 18 -5.45 -23.87 -6.25
CA LYS A 18 -4.59 -22.86 -6.90
C LYS A 18 -4.80 -21.48 -6.29
N TYR A 19 -6.06 -21.09 -6.08
CA TYR A 19 -6.42 -19.83 -5.44
C TYR A 19 -5.83 -19.72 -4.02
N ARG A 20 -6.03 -20.75 -3.18
CA ARG A 20 -5.45 -20.80 -1.84
C ARG A 20 -3.93 -20.67 -1.87
N ARG A 21 -3.26 -21.32 -2.82
CA ARG A 21 -1.80 -21.22 -2.96
C ARG A 21 -1.37 -19.82 -3.39
N TYR A 22 -2.11 -19.17 -4.29
CA TYR A 22 -1.88 -17.80 -4.69
C TYR A 22 -2.00 -16.84 -3.48
N MET A 23 -3.12 -16.90 -2.75
CA MET A 23 -3.34 -16.07 -1.57
C MET A 23 -2.29 -16.29 -0.48
N GLN A 24 -1.93 -17.55 -0.20
CA GLN A 24 -0.87 -17.85 0.77
C GLN A 24 0.47 -17.23 0.38
N ARG A 25 0.83 -17.23 -0.91
CA ARG A 25 2.08 -16.62 -1.38
C ARG A 25 1.99 -15.10 -1.31
N TYR A 26 0.86 -14.53 -1.71
CA TYR A 26 0.64 -13.09 -1.68
C TYR A 26 0.68 -12.52 -0.25
N LEU A 27 0.04 -13.19 0.71
CA LEU A 27 0.04 -12.73 2.10
C LEU A 27 1.40 -12.93 2.80
N ARG A 28 2.14 -13.99 2.47
CA ARG A 28 3.54 -14.15 2.91
C ARG A 28 4.45 -13.07 2.31
N THR A 29 4.17 -12.71 1.06
CA THR A 29 4.49 -11.44 0.39
C THR A 29 4.57 -10.25 1.33
N ILE A 30 3.35 -9.88 1.72
CA ILE A 30 3.04 -8.71 2.54
C ILE A 30 3.66 -8.82 3.92
N GLN A 31 3.61 -9.97 4.58
CA GLN A 31 4.20 -10.12 5.92
C GLN A 31 5.69 -9.77 5.93
N SER A 32 6.45 -10.21 4.92
CA SER A 32 7.88 -9.85 4.84
C SER A 32 8.10 -8.34 4.69
N ILE A 33 7.23 -7.65 3.95
CA ILE A 33 7.31 -6.19 3.78
C ILE A 33 6.91 -5.47 5.07
N ASP A 34 5.91 -5.97 5.79
CA ASP A 34 5.47 -5.45 7.08
C ASP A 34 6.58 -5.58 8.14
N ASP A 35 7.19 -6.76 8.25
CA ASP A 35 8.32 -7.02 9.15
C ASP A 35 9.48 -6.04 8.88
N ASP A 36 9.84 -5.82 7.61
CA ASP A 36 10.92 -4.92 7.23
C ASP A 36 10.54 -3.43 7.38
N THR A 37 9.26 -3.08 7.20
CA THR A 37 8.75 -1.74 7.52
C THR A 37 8.89 -1.47 9.02
N GLY A 38 8.57 -2.44 9.87
CA GLY A 38 8.78 -2.36 11.31
C GLY A 38 10.22 -2.05 11.66
N ARG A 39 11.20 -2.75 11.05
CA ARG A 39 12.63 -2.47 11.28
C ARG A 39 13.03 -1.04 10.92
N ILE A 40 12.54 -0.51 9.80
CA ILE A 40 12.84 0.88 9.39
C ILE A 40 12.27 1.87 10.42
N LEU A 41 11.07 1.61 10.95
CA LEU A 41 10.47 2.45 11.98
C LEU A 41 11.25 2.37 13.30
N ASP A 42 11.70 1.18 13.70
CA ASP A 42 12.55 0.98 14.88
C ASP A 42 13.88 1.72 14.73
N ASP A 43 14.50 1.68 13.55
CA ASP A 43 15.74 2.40 13.26
C ASP A 43 15.55 3.93 13.39
N LEU A 44 14.40 4.47 12.93
CA LEU A 44 14.08 5.89 13.13
C LEU A 44 13.95 6.26 14.62
N ASP A 45 13.44 5.36 15.44
CA ASP A 45 13.32 5.57 16.89
C ASP A 45 14.69 5.50 17.58
N VAL A 46 15.51 4.51 17.22
CA VAL A 46 16.89 4.33 17.75
C VAL A 46 17.77 5.53 17.44
N GLU A 47 17.68 6.06 16.22
CA GLU A 47 18.46 7.23 15.77
C GLU A 47 17.85 8.57 16.24
N GLY A 48 16.70 8.55 16.92
CA GLY A 48 16.02 9.76 17.41
C GLY A 48 15.47 10.65 16.29
N LEU A 49 15.19 10.09 15.11
CA LEU A 49 14.73 10.81 13.91
C LEU A 49 13.21 10.85 13.76
N THR A 50 12.47 10.07 14.56
CA THR A 50 11.01 9.91 14.44
C THR A 50 10.24 11.24 14.47
N GLU A 51 10.59 12.16 15.36
CA GLU A 51 9.90 13.46 15.49
C GLU A 51 10.18 14.42 14.31
N ASN A 52 11.22 14.15 13.52
CA ASN A 52 11.62 15.02 12.41
C ASN A 52 11.48 14.35 11.03
N THR A 53 10.79 13.21 10.96
CA THR A 53 10.63 12.44 9.73
C THR A 53 9.15 12.28 9.43
N ILE A 54 8.77 12.60 8.19
CA ILE A 54 7.45 12.24 7.65
C ILE A 54 7.58 10.84 7.09
N VAL A 55 6.81 9.89 7.62
CA VAL A 55 6.73 8.54 7.07
C VAL A 55 5.42 8.41 6.31
N ILE A 56 5.50 8.08 5.02
CA ILE A 56 4.35 7.78 4.18
C ILE A 56 4.43 6.33 3.73
N TYR A 57 3.41 5.53 4.04
CA TYR A 57 3.27 4.17 3.56
C TYR A 57 2.12 4.11 2.55
N THR A 58 2.41 3.63 1.35
CA THR A 58 1.44 3.53 0.27
C THR A 58 1.81 2.44 -0.74
N SER A 59 0.94 2.23 -1.72
CA SER A 59 1.17 1.37 -2.88
C SER A 59 1.06 2.21 -4.16
N ASP A 60 1.63 1.72 -5.26
CA ASP A 60 1.40 2.33 -6.58
C ASP A 60 -0.10 2.27 -6.97
N GLN A 61 -0.76 1.19 -6.55
CA GLN A 61 -2.18 0.91 -6.73
C GLN A 61 -2.66 -0.26 -5.84
N GLY A 62 -3.97 -0.49 -5.80
CA GLY A 62 -4.55 -1.74 -5.35
C GLY A 62 -4.34 -2.90 -6.34
N PHE A 63 -4.86 -4.07 -5.99
CA PHE A 63 -4.63 -5.30 -6.74
C PHE A 63 -5.82 -6.26 -6.59
N PHE A 64 -6.23 -6.92 -7.68
CA PHE A 64 -7.23 -7.99 -7.58
C PHE A 64 -6.61 -9.23 -6.96
N LEU A 65 -7.22 -9.72 -5.88
CA LEU A 65 -6.81 -10.91 -5.15
C LEU A 65 -7.69 -12.11 -5.46
N GLY A 66 -8.59 -12.02 -6.45
CA GLY A 66 -9.49 -13.07 -6.88
C GLY A 66 -10.93 -12.61 -7.09
N GLU A 67 -11.22 -11.35 -6.74
CA GLU A 67 -12.47 -10.68 -7.07
C GLU A 67 -12.71 -10.76 -8.59
N HIS A 68 -13.95 -11.03 -8.99
CA HIS A 68 -14.33 -11.27 -10.39
C HIS A 68 -13.56 -12.43 -11.08
N GLY A 69 -12.84 -13.26 -10.33
CA GLY A 69 -11.95 -14.28 -10.89
C GLY A 69 -10.68 -13.69 -11.52
N TRP A 70 -10.31 -12.46 -11.17
CA TRP A 70 -9.19 -11.73 -11.74
C TRP A 70 -7.99 -11.64 -10.81
N PHE A 71 -6.87 -11.32 -11.43
CA PHE A 71 -5.62 -10.84 -10.83
C PHE A 71 -5.15 -9.65 -11.69
N ASP A 72 -4.15 -8.89 -11.26
CA ASP A 72 -3.67 -7.65 -11.93
C ASP A 72 -4.46 -6.40 -11.48
N LYS A 73 -4.25 -5.27 -12.16
CA LYS A 73 -4.44 -3.91 -11.63
C LYS A 73 -4.86 -2.89 -12.71
N ARG A 74 -5.44 -3.33 -13.83
CA ARG A 74 -5.66 -2.44 -15.00
C ARG A 74 -7.02 -1.76 -15.02
N PHE A 75 -8.01 -2.37 -14.38
CA PHE A 75 -9.39 -1.89 -14.45
C PHE A 75 -9.67 -0.86 -13.36
N MET A 76 -10.62 0.04 -13.63
CA MET A 76 -11.08 1.06 -12.68
C MET A 76 -12.20 0.52 -11.77
N TYR A 77 -12.00 -0.68 -11.21
CA TYR A 77 -12.84 -1.18 -10.12
C TYR A 77 -12.21 -0.80 -8.77
N GLU A 78 -13.05 -0.69 -7.75
CA GLU A 78 -12.70 -0.14 -6.44
C GLU A 78 -11.51 -0.87 -5.79
N GLU A 79 -11.49 -2.20 -5.86
CA GLU A 79 -10.50 -3.07 -5.21
C GLU A 79 -9.07 -2.82 -5.71
N ARG A 80 -8.95 -2.34 -6.96
CA ARG A 80 -7.69 -1.94 -7.56
C ARG A 80 -7.49 -0.43 -7.44
N LEU A 81 -8.53 0.36 -7.63
CA LEU A 81 -8.40 1.82 -7.70
C LEU A 81 -7.93 2.40 -6.36
N GLN A 82 -8.41 1.84 -5.24
CA GLN A 82 -8.00 2.26 -3.91
C GLN A 82 -6.58 1.82 -3.58
N MET A 83 -5.79 2.78 -3.08
CA MET A 83 -4.45 2.57 -2.54
C MET A 83 -4.49 2.69 -1.02
N PRO A 84 -3.73 1.87 -0.28
CA PRO A 84 -3.43 2.22 1.11
C PRO A 84 -2.67 3.54 1.14
N PHE A 85 -3.02 4.43 2.05
CA PHE A 85 -2.29 5.67 2.27
C PHE A 85 -2.29 6.00 3.76
N LEU A 86 -1.14 5.80 4.40
CA LEU A 86 -0.91 6.05 5.81
C LEU A 86 0.21 7.07 5.94
N VAL A 87 0.03 8.06 6.81
CA VAL A 87 1.02 9.09 7.08
C VAL A 87 1.27 9.18 8.58
N ARG A 88 2.54 9.18 8.98
CA ARG A 88 3.01 9.46 10.34
C ARG A 88 3.88 10.70 10.30
N TRP A 89 3.40 11.78 10.92
CA TRP A 89 4.19 12.99 11.14
C TRP A 89 3.79 13.61 12.49
N PRO A 90 4.48 13.24 13.59
CA PRO A 90 4.04 13.55 14.95
C PRO A 90 3.83 15.05 15.26
N LYS A 91 4.58 15.92 14.59
CA LYS A 91 4.53 17.37 14.79
C LYS A 91 3.25 18.04 14.27
N GLU A 92 2.64 17.49 13.22
CA GLU A 92 1.50 18.11 12.53
C GLU A 92 0.23 17.24 12.62
N ILE A 93 0.39 15.92 12.64
CA ILE A 93 -0.73 14.97 12.52
C ILE A 93 -1.02 14.34 13.86
N LYS A 94 -2.25 14.55 14.34
CA LYS A 94 -2.73 13.84 15.52
C LYS A 94 -2.83 12.34 15.23
N ALA A 95 -2.19 11.53 16.06
CA ALA A 95 -2.27 10.07 15.98
C ALA A 95 -3.72 9.54 16.00
N GLY A 96 -4.01 8.55 15.16
CA GLY A 96 -5.35 7.96 15.02
C GLY A 96 -6.35 8.81 14.23
N SER A 97 -5.91 9.87 13.58
CA SER A 97 -6.76 10.65 12.67
C SER A 97 -7.10 9.87 11.39
N ALA A 98 -8.26 10.18 10.81
CA ALA A 98 -8.70 9.64 9.52
C ALA A 98 -9.11 10.79 8.59
N CYS A 99 -8.72 10.71 7.31
CA CYS A 99 -9.11 11.65 6.26
C CYS A 99 -10.04 10.92 5.27
N ASN A 100 -11.23 11.47 5.04
CA ASN A 100 -12.21 10.92 4.09
C ASN A 100 -12.19 11.66 2.74
N ASP A 101 -11.25 12.59 2.56
CA ASP A 101 -11.09 13.30 1.31
C ASP A 101 -10.55 12.37 0.22
N ILE A 102 -11.00 12.60 -1.01
CA ILE A 102 -10.44 11.90 -2.16
C ILE A 102 -9.06 12.50 -2.45
N ILE A 103 -8.04 11.65 -2.38
CA ILE A 103 -6.67 11.96 -2.72
C ILE A 103 -6.21 11.12 -3.91
N CYS A 104 -5.25 11.63 -4.67
CA CYS A 104 -4.65 10.92 -5.79
C CYS A 104 -3.12 10.90 -5.65
N ASN A 105 -2.46 9.95 -6.30
CA ASN A 105 -0.99 9.86 -6.32
C ASN A 105 -0.30 11.14 -6.84
N VAL A 106 -0.99 11.96 -7.65
CA VAL A 106 -0.52 13.28 -8.10
C VAL A 106 -0.36 14.29 -6.96
N ASP A 107 -1.03 14.07 -5.82
CA ASP A 107 -0.93 14.93 -4.63
C ASP A 107 0.38 14.73 -3.85
N PHE A 108 1.14 13.67 -4.10
CA PHE A 108 2.34 13.36 -3.31
C PHE A 108 3.43 14.41 -3.49
N ALA A 109 3.75 14.74 -4.74
CA ALA A 109 4.77 15.73 -5.07
C ALA A 109 4.48 17.14 -4.48
N PRO A 110 3.29 17.73 -4.68
CA PRO A 110 2.98 19.01 -4.06
C PRO A 110 2.95 18.92 -2.53
N THR A 111 2.55 17.80 -1.94
CA THR A 111 2.59 17.60 -0.48
C THR A 111 4.02 17.60 0.07
N PHE A 112 4.97 16.96 -0.62
CA PHE A 112 6.38 16.99 -0.21
C PHE A 112 6.98 18.39 -0.30
N LEU A 113 6.65 19.16 -1.34
CA LEU A 113 7.10 20.54 -1.48
C LEU A 113 6.53 21.42 -0.36
N ASP A 114 5.24 21.27 -0.07
CA ASP A 114 4.56 22.00 1.01
C ASP A 114 5.20 21.70 2.37
N ALA A 115 5.42 20.41 2.67
CA ALA A 115 6.08 19.97 3.90
C ALA A 115 7.53 20.47 4.04
N ALA A 116 8.24 20.63 2.92
CA ALA A 116 9.58 21.21 2.90
C ALA A 116 9.60 22.75 2.91
N GLY A 117 8.43 23.41 2.94
CA GLY A 117 8.32 24.87 2.86
C GLY A 117 8.71 25.45 1.49
N LEU A 118 8.68 24.62 0.44
CA LEU A 118 9.05 24.99 -0.92
C LEU A 118 7.82 25.40 -1.74
N ARG A 119 8.06 26.24 -2.75
CA ARG A 119 7.01 26.71 -3.65
C ARG A 119 6.49 25.55 -4.52
N ILE A 120 5.19 25.28 -4.45
CA ILE A 120 4.49 24.38 -5.37
C ILE A 120 4.42 25.02 -6.77
N LEU A 121 4.79 24.25 -7.79
CA LEU A 121 4.84 24.72 -9.17
C LEU A 121 3.44 24.74 -9.78
N SER A 122 3.12 25.78 -10.56
CA SER A 122 1.76 26.05 -11.05
C SER A 122 1.22 25.00 -12.02
N TYR A 123 2.08 24.14 -12.57
CA TYR A 123 1.67 23.03 -13.44
C TYR A 123 1.35 21.73 -12.68
N MET A 124 1.64 21.66 -11.39
CA MET A 124 1.31 20.50 -10.57
C MET A 124 -0.18 20.53 -10.22
N HIS A 125 -0.88 19.44 -10.53
CA HIS A 125 -2.27 19.25 -10.12
C HIS A 125 -2.29 18.76 -8.68
N LYS A 126 -2.66 19.65 -7.73
CA LYS A 126 -3.03 19.29 -6.36
C LYS A 126 -4.56 19.20 -6.30
N THR A 127 -5.08 18.01 -6.11
CA THR A 127 -6.51 17.70 -6.10
C THR A 127 -7.13 17.77 -4.70
N SER A 128 -6.32 17.63 -3.65
CA SER A 128 -6.82 17.55 -2.27
C SER A 128 -6.31 18.68 -1.37
N GLY A 129 -7.20 19.11 -0.45
CA GLY A 129 -6.92 20.08 0.61
C GLY A 129 -6.53 19.43 1.94
N CYS A 130 -6.48 18.09 1.99
CA CYS A 130 -6.07 17.33 3.17
C CYS A 130 -4.61 17.70 3.45
N ARG A 131 -4.40 18.60 4.41
CA ARG A 131 -3.09 18.86 4.99
C ARG A 131 -2.80 17.60 5.80
N ALA A 132 -1.71 16.92 5.45
CA ALA A 132 -1.23 15.78 6.20
C ALA A 132 -1.25 16.14 7.69
#